data_AF-A0A819YZD6-F1
#
_entry.id   AF-A0A819YZD6-F1
#
_cell.length_a   1.000
_cell.length_b   1.000
_cell.length_c   1.000
_cell.angle_alpha   90.00
_cell.angle_beta   90.00
_cell.angle_gamma   90.00
#
_symmetry.space_group_name_H-M   'P 1'
#
loop_
_entity.id
_entity.type
_entity.pdbx_description
1 polymer ?
#
loop_
_entity_poly.entity_id
_entity_poly.type
_entity_poly.pdbx_seq_one_letter_code
_entity_poly.pdbx_strand_id
1 'polypeptide(L)'
;MYAMLNQDQRSAADVILAARRKQSTTVGSCFFIDGSGGTGKTYLYNTLYHLFIGQDVHVMSAAWTGIAASLLPEERTVHRRFKLPVPILETSTFNIRPNSKEAEEIRKTEVFIGDEAPMAPSYALKAVDILLRDIMNINAPFGGKIMILGGDFRQVLPIIRLANRSDLVAASLTSSDFWSYFKVMHLHQNMRTGPGEEKFSKWLIKLDNGELTSNEYVEVELPSSCMLHYNLVDEIFGQ
;
A
#
# COMPACT_ATOMS: atom_id res chain seq x y z
N MET A 1 14.42 6.49 14.20
CA MET A 1 13.39 6.38 13.16
C MET A 1 12.23 7.34 13.40
N TYR A 2 11.42 7.17 14.45
CA TYR A 2 10.25 8.04 14.68
C TYR A 2 10.55 9.56 14.71
N ALA A 3 11.64 9.98 15.34
CA ALA A 3 12.05 11.39 15.39
C ALA A 3 12.37 12.01 14.01
N MET A 4 12.68 11.17 13.01
CA MET A 4 13.02 11.58 11.63
C MET A 4 11.79 11.60 10.70
N LEU A 5 10.61 11.21 11.19
CA LEU A 5 9.38 11.34 10.41
C LEU A 5 9.06 12.81 10.16
N ASN A 6 8.66 13.10 8.92
CA ASN A 6 8.11 14.41 8.58
C ASN A 6 6.73 14.62 9.24
N GLN A 7 6.14 15.80 9.06
CA GLN A 7 4.91 16.18 9.75
C GLN A 7 3.71 15.26 9.39
N ASP A 8 3.53 14.94 8.11
CA ASP A 8 2.43 14.08 7.64
C ASP A 8 2.61 12.65 8.14
N GLN A 9 3.82 12.11 8.01
CA GLN A 9 4.17 10.77 8.48
C GLN A 9 3.99 10.62 9.99
N ARG A 10 4.43 11.63 10.76
CA ARG A 10 4.27 11.65 12.21
C ARG A 10 2.80 11.72 12.61
N SER A 11 2.02 12.57 11.95
CA SER A 11 0.58 12.69 12.20
C SER A 11 -0.13 11.36 11.92
N ALA A 12 0.21 10.68 10.83
CA ALA A 12 -0.30 9.34 10.52
C ALA A 12 0.11 8.31 11.59
N ALA A 13 1.38 8.31 11.99
CA ALA A 13 1.89 7.41 13.02
C ALA A 13 1.18 7.61 14.35
N ASP A 14 0.96 8.85 14.77
CA ASP A 14 0.30 9.18 16.04
C ASP A 14 -1.14 8.72 16.07
N VAL A 15 -1.88 8.92 14.97
CA VAL A 15 -3.26 8.44 14.84
C VAL A 15 -3.31 6.91 14.96
N ILE A 16 -2.42 6.20 14.27
CA ILE A 16 -2.36 4.73 14.28
C ILE A 16 -1.99 4.19 15.66
N LEU A 17 -0.95 4.77 16.29
CA LEU A 17 -0.51 4.38 17.63
C LEU A 17 -1.59 4.65 18.68
N ALA A 18 -2.29 5.79 18.57
CA ALA A 18 -3.40 6.12 19.45
C ALA A 18 -4.59 5.18 19.26
N ALA A 19 -4.89 4.77 18.02
CA ALA A 19 -5.94 3.81 17.73
C ALA A 19 -5.67 2.46 18.41
N ARG A 20 -4.44 1.96 18.35
CA ARG A 20 -4.03 0.75 19.08
C ARG A 20 -4.23 0.87 20.58
N ARG A 21 -3.85 2.00 21.18
CA ARG A 21 -4.02 2.23 22.64
C ARG A 21 -5.48 2.24 23.07
N LYS A 22 -6.38 2.66 22.18
CA LYS A 22 -7.83 2.76 22.44
C LYS A 22 -8.61 1.52 22.00
N GLN A 23 -7.94 0.52 21.42
CA GLN A 23 -8.63 -0.53 20.71
C GLN A 23 -9.44 -1.43 21.67
N SER A 24 -10.75 -1.45 21.44
CA SER A 24 -11.61 -2.56 21.86
C SER A 24 -11.61 -3.57 20.71
N THR A 25 -11.45 -4.86 21.01
CA THR A 25 -11.42 -5.98 20.03
C THR A 25 -12.66 -6.08 19.14
N THR A 26 -13.69 -5.26 19.39
CA THR A 26 -14.98 -5.22 18.70
C THR A 26 -15.07 -4.21 17.55
N VAL A 27 -14.16 -3.25 17.44
CA VAL A 27 -14.17 -2.22 16.39
C VAL A 27 -12.83 -2.24 15.67
N GLY A 28 -12.72 -3.03 14.60
CA GLY A 28 -11.53 -3.05 13.75
C GLY A 28 -11.16 -1.65 13.27
N SER A 29 -9.85 -1.37 13.13
CA SER A 29 -9.35 -0.05 12.71
C SER A 29 -8.59 -0.17 11.41
N CYS A 30 -9.10 0.47 10.35
CA CYS A 30 -8.50 0.41 9.02
C CYS A 30 -7.95 1.78 8.63
N PHE A 31 -6.69 1.82 8.21
CA PHE A 31 -5.97 3.01 7.78
C PHE A 31 -5.42 2.79 6.38
N PHE A 32 -5.55 3.80 5.53
CA PHE A 32 -4.94 3.81 4.21
C PHE A 32 -3.93 4.96 4.12
N ILE A 33 -2.67 4.64 3.85
CA ILE A 33 -1.62 5.63 3.61
C ILE A 33 -1.54 5.90 2.11
N ASP A 34 -2.09 7.03 1.69
CA ASP A 34 -1.97 7.53 0.33
C ASP A 34 -0.75 8.47 0.23
N GLY A 35 0.02 8.35 -0.83
CA GLY A 35 1.13 9.25 -1.09
C GLY A 35 1.82 8.87 -2.37
N SER A 36 2.32 9.86 -3.11
CA SER A 36 3.03 9.62 -4.36
C SER A 36 4.38 8.93 -4.15
N GLY A 37 5.03 8.55 -5.24
CA GLY A 37 6.41 8.06 -5.23
C GLY A 37 7.36 9.01 -4.49
N GLY A 38 8.12 8.48 -3.53
CA GLY A 38 9.12 9.27 -2.78
C GLY A 38 8.60 10.00 -1.55
N THR A 39 7.33 9.86 -1.16
CA THR A 39 6.76 10.45 0.07
C THR A 39 7.16 9.72 1.37
N GLY A 40 7.92 8.63 1.25
CA GLY A 40 8.43 7.88 2.40
C GLY A 40 7.43 6.92 3.06
N LYS A 41 6.38 6.47 2.35
CA LYS A 41 5.42 5.45 2.84
C LYS A 41 6.10 4.24 3.48
N THR A 42 7.05 3.62 2.76
CA THR A 42 7.81 2.47 3.26
C THR A 42 8.60 2.78 4.53
N TYR A 43 9.16 3.99 4.65
CA TYR A 43 9.86 4.42 5.86
C TYR A 43 8.89 4.54 7.05
N LEU A 44 7.68 5.04 6.81
CA LEU A 44 6.61 5.08 7.81
C LEU A 44 6.19 3.66 8.24
N TYR A 45 5.98 2.73 7.30
CA TYR A 45 5.64 1.33 7.60
C TYR A 45 6.71 0.66 8.47
N ASN A 46 7.98 0.79 8.09
CA ASN A 46 9.10 0.24 8.85
C ASN A 46 9.19 0.86 10.25
N THR A 47 8.99 2.17 10.36
CA THR A 47 8.96 2.86 11.65
C THR A 47 7.84 2.32 12.55
N LEU A 48 6.62 2.19 12.01
CA LEU A 48 5.48 1.64 12.76
C LEU A 48 5.71 0.19 13.17
N TYR A 49 6.20 -0.65 12.26
CA TYR A 49 6.54 -2.05 12.56
C TYR A 49 7.49 -2.13 13.77
N HIS A 50 8.61 -1.42 13.74
CA HIS A 50 9.58 -1.48 14.83
C HIS A 50 9.08 -0.87 16.14
N LEU A 51 8.24 0.17 16.09
CA LEU A 51 7.60 0.73 17.28
C LEU A 51 6.64 -0.27 17.92
N PHE A 52 5.88 -1.00 17.12
CA PHE A 52 4.96 -2.03 17.60
C PHE A 52 5.71 -3.23 18.18
N ILE A 53 6.74 -3.74 17.48
CA ILE A 53 7.60 -4.79 18.02
C ILE A 53 8.22 -4.38 19.36
N GLY A 54 8.68 -3.13 19.48
CA GLY A 54 9.21 -2.59 20.74
C GLY A 54 8.17 -2.44 21.87
N GLN A 55 6.87 -2.56 21.56
CA GLN A 55 5.76 -2.57 22.51
C GLN A 55 5.17 -3.98 22.71
N ASP A 56 5.90 -5.02 22.31
CA ASP A 56 5.47 -6.42 22.36
C ASP A 56 4.16 -6.69 21.60
N VAL A 57 3.95 -5.94 20.52
CA VAL A 57 2.79 -6.11 19.62
C VAL A 57 3.18 -7.04 18.49
N HIS A 58 2.35 -8.03 18.22
CA HIS A 58 2.54 -8.91 17.07
C HIS A 58 2.09 -8.20 15.77
N VAL A 59 3.04 -8.00 14.86
CA VAL A 59 2.82 -7.35 13.57
C VAL A 59 3.13 -8.31 12.43
N MET A 60 2.27 -8.33 11.41
CA MET A 60 2.57 -8.95 10.13
C MET A 60 2.67 -7.92 9.03
N SER A 61 3.69 -8.02 8.19
CA SER A 61 3.85 -7.16 7.02
C SER A 61 3.86 -7.96 5.72
N ALA A 62 3.23 -7.42 4.68
CA ALA A 62 3.25 -8.00 3.35
C ALA A 62 3.04 -6.95 2.27
N ALA A 63 3.49 -7.21 1.06
CA ALA A 63 3.18 -6.38 -0.11
C ALA A 63 2.54 -7.19 -1.24
N TRP A 64 1.86 -6.52 -2.17
CA TRP A 64 1.24 -7.21 -3.30
C TRP A 64 2.27 -7.73 -4.32
N THR A 65 3.37 -6.98 -4.53
CA THR A 65 4.46 -7.36 -5.43
C THR A 65 5.67 -7.87 -4.67
N GLY A 66 6.50 -8.70 -5.32
CA GLY A 66 7.72 -9.25 -4.71
C GLY A 66 8.76 -8.17 -4.39
N ILE A 67 8.91 -7.17 -5.25
CA ILE A 67 9.90 -6.08 -5.07
C ILE A 67 9.48 -5.17 -3.91
N ALA A 68 8.19 -4.83 -3.79
CA ALA A 68 7.72 -4.07 -2.64
C ALA A 68 7.87 -4.88 -1.35
N ALA A 69 7.64 -6.19 -1.40
CA ALA A 69 7.76 -7.06 -0.24
C ALA A 69 9.19 -7.05 0.32
N SER A 70 10.23 -7.03 -0.52
CA SER A 70 11.62 -6.99 -0.03
C SER A 70 12.01 -5.70 0.70
N LEU A 71 11.18 -4.65 0.62
CA LEU A 71 11.40 -3.39 1.34
C LEU A 71 10.66 -3.33 2.67
N LEU A 72 9.78 -4.30 2.92
CA LEU A 72 9.04 -4.44 4.17
C LEU A 72 9.72 -5.47 5.08
N PRO A 73 9.45 -5.40 6.40
CA PRO A 73 9.88 -6.43 7.32
C PRO A 73 9.24 -7.77 6.93
N GLU A 74 9.89 -8.87 7.27
CA GLU A 74 9.48 -10.24 6.94
C GLU A 74 9.53 -10.62 5.44
N GLU A 75 9.71 -9.65 4.53
CA GLU A 75 9.99 -9.87 3.09
C GLU A 75 9.03 -10.84 2.38
N ARG A 76 7.73 -10.75 2.71
CA ARG A 76 6.71 -11.68 2.19
C ARG A 76 5.68 -10.96 1.35
N THR A 77 5.26 -11.62 0.27
CA THR A 77 4.08 -11.19 -0.48
C THR A 77 2.80 -11.59 0.24
N VAL A 78 1.69 -10.88 -0.04
CA VAL A 78 0.36 -11.27 0.49
C VAL A 78 0.00 -12.70 0.08
N HIS A 79 0.34 -13.07 -1.16
CA HIS A 79 0.13 -14.43 -1.67
C HIS A 79 0.80 -15.49 -0.79
N ARG A 80 2.07 -15.28 -0.43
CA ARG A 80 2.81 -16.20 0.44
C ARG A 80 2.30 -16.15 1.88
N ARG A 81 1.93 -14.96 2.37
CA ARG A 81 1.47 -14.75 3.74
C ARG A 81 0.17 -15.51 4.03
N PHE A 82 -0.81 -15.36 3.16
CA PHE A 82 -2.14 -15.91 3.37
C PHE A 82 -2.38 -17.20 2.57
N LYS A 83 -1.42 -17.67 1.78
CA LYS A 83 -1.57 -18.83 0.87
C LYS A 83 -2.73 -18.62 -0.12
N LEU A 84 -2.79 -17.43 -0.71
CA LEU A 84 -3.77 -17.11 -1.75
C LEU A 84 -3.56 -18.01 -2.98
N PRO A 85 -4.64 -18.51 -3.60
CA PRO A 85 -4.54 -19.22 -4.87
C PRO A 85 -4.06 -18.27 -5.98
N VAL A 86 -3.37 -18.83 -6.97
CA VAL A 86 -2.97 -18.12 -8.19
C VAL A 86 -3.56 -18.89 -9.37
N PRO A 87 -4.53 -18.33 -10.12
CA PRO A 87 -5.07 -16.97 -10.01
C PRO A 87 -6.00 -16.77 -8.80
N ILE A 88 -6.08 -15.53 -8.30
CA ILE A 88 -7.14 -15.12 -7.37
C ILE A 88 -8.39 -14.80 -8.22
N LEU A 89 -9.49 -15.45 -7.89
CA LEU A 89 -10.80 -15.22 -8.47
C LEU A 89 -11.73 -14.65 -7.41
N GLU A 90 -12.85 -14.07 -7.81
CA GLU A 90 -13.86 -13.55 -6.87
C GLU A 90 -14.42 -14.64 -5.93
N THR A 91 -14.42 -15.89 -6.38
CA THR A 91 -14.85 -17.07 -5.63
C THR A 91 -13.72 -17.75 -4.87
N SER A 92 -12.50 -17.23 -4.95
CA SER A 92 -11.35 -17.83 -4.27
C SER A 92 -11.48 -17.71 -2.76
N THR A 93 -11.30 -18.84 -2.10
CA THR A 93 -11.13 -18.94 -0.65
C THR A 93 -9.67 -19.24 -0.31
N PHE A 94 -9.30 -19.07 0.95
CA PHE A 94 -7.94 -19.38 1.41
C PHE A 94 -7.84 -20.82 1.85
N ASN A 95 -6.66 -21.41 1.64
CA ASN A 95 -6.33 -22.76 2.09
C ASN A 95 -5.73 -22.78 3.52
N ILE A 96 -6.13 -21.86 4.41
CA ILE A 96 -5.69 -21.88 5.80
C ILE A 96 -6.74 -22.60 6.65
N ARG A 97 -6.34 -23.74 7.22
CA ARG A 97 -7.19 -24.47 8.17
C ARG A 97 -7.18 -23.75 9.52
N PRO A 98 -8.30 -23.62 10.24
CA PRO A 98 -8.34 -22.93 11.53
C PRO A 98 -7.36 -23.45 12.58
N ASN A 99 -6.97 -24.74 12.51
CA ASN A 99 -6.06 -25.37 13.46
C ASN A 99 -4.60 -25.43 12.94
N SER A 100 -4.26 -24.69 11.88
CA SER A 100 -2.90 -24.63 11.37
C SER A 100 -2.04 -23.64 12.16
N LYS A 101 -0.72 -23.78 12.05
CA LYS A 101 0.24 -22.83 12.66
C LYS A 101 0.04 -21.42 12.13
N GLU A 102 -0.26 -21.28 10.84
CA GLU A 102 -0.51 -19.99 10.21
C GLU A 102 -1.77 -19.32 10.77
N ALA A 103 -2.83 -20.08 11.05
CA ALA A 103 -4.02 -19.53 11.70
C ALA A 103 -3.70 -19.06 13.13
N GLU A 104 -2.84 -19.78 13.86
CA GLU A 104 -2.38 -19.37 15.18
C GLU A 104 -1.56 -18.06 15.14
N GLU A 105 -0.65 -17.94 14.16
CA GLU A 105 0.11 -16.70 13.94
C GLU A 105 -0.83 -15.52 13.60
N ILE A 106 -1.81 -15.74 12.72
CA ILE A 106 -2.83 -14.72 12.39
C ILE A 106 -3.63 -14.31 13.63
N ARG A 107 -3.99 -15.26 14.51
CA ARG A 107 -4.71 -14.95 15.76
C ARG A 107 -3.90 -14.06 16.68
N LYS A 108 -2.60 -14.36 16.84
CA LYS A 108 -1.68 -13.58 17.67
C LYS A 108 -1.42 -12.19 17.10
N THR A 109 -1.39 -12.07 15.78
CA THR A 109 -1.14 -10.80 15.10
C THR A 109 -2.21 -9.77 15.44
N GLU A 110 -1.82 -8.58 15.87
CA GLU A 110 -2.74 -7.47 16.17
C GLU A 110 -2.79 -6.46 15.02
N VAL A 111 -1.65 -6.26 14.35
CA VAL A 111 -1.47 -5.25 13.29
C VAL A 111 -1.01 -5.91 11.99
N PHE A 112 -1.69 -5.59 10.89
CA PHE A 112 -1.29 -5.95 9.54
C PHE A 112 -0.85 -4.70 8.78
N ILE A 113 0.33 -4.77 8.17
CA ILE A 113 0.87 -3.72 7.31
C ILE A 113 0.93 -4.25 5.88
N GLY A 114 0.27 -3.55 4.96
CA GLY A 114 0.16 -3.88 3.55
C GLY A 114 0.69 -2.77 2.64
N ASP A 115 1.63 -3.07 1.76
CA ASP A 115 2.08 -2.12 0.71
C ASP A 115 1.61 -2.53 -0.69
N GLU A 116 1.54 -1.54 -1.58
CA GLU A 116 1.01 -1.65 -2.94
C GLU A 116 -0.42 -2.20 -3.00
N ALA A 117 -1.26 -1.82 -2.03
CA ALA A 117 -2.65 -2.25 -1.96
C ALA A 117 -3.51 -1.87 -3.19
N PRO A 118 -3.32 -0.72 -3.87
CA PRO A 118 -4.08 -0.39 -5.09
C PRO A 118 -3.89 -1.37 -6.25
N MET A 119 -2.77 -2.10 -6.29
CA MET A 119 -2.53 -3.13 -7.30
C MET A 119 -3.36 -4.39 -7.06
N ALA A 120 -3.93 -4.54 -5.86
CA ALA A 120 -4.79 -5.65 -5.51
C ALA A 120 -6.22 -5.40 -5.99
N PRO A 121 -6.83 -6.35 -6.70
CA PRO A 121 -8.26 -6.26 -6.94
C PRO A 121 -9.02 -6.36 -5.61
N SER A 122 -10.10 -5.61 -5.48
CA SER A 122 -10.90 -5.48 -4.26
C SER A 122 -11.41 -6.82 -3.73
N TYR A 123 -11.72 -7.78 -4.62
CA TYR A 123 -12.11 -9.13 -4.22
C TYR A 123 -11.00 -9.90 -3.48
N ALA A 124 -9.73 -9.61 -3.75
CA ALA A 124 -8.64 -10.24 -3.02
C ALA A 124 -8.57 -9.74 -1.57
N LEU A 125 -8.82 -8.44 -1.36
CA LEU A 125 -8.94 -7.88 -0.01
C LEU A 125 -10.21 -8.38 0.71
N LYS A 126 -11.32 -8.51 -0.02
CA LYS A 126 -12.56 -9.13 0.49
C LYS A 126 -12.32 -10.55 0.99
N ALA A 127 -11.55 -11.32 0.22
CA ALA A 127 -11.16 -12.64 0.63
C ALA A 127 -10.39 -12.56 1.97
N VAL A 128 -9.37 -11.69 2.08
CA VAL A 128 -8.57 -11.55 3.32
C VAL A 128 -9.46 -11.20 4.51
N ASP A 129 -10.43 -10.30 4.34
CA ASP A 129 -11.42 -9.96 5.37
C ASP A 129 -12.21 -11.18 5.83
N ILE A 130 -12.79 -11.96 4.91
CA ILE A 130 -13.55 -13.18 5.23
C ILE A 130 -12.68 -14.15 6.03
N LEU A 131 -11.45 -14.40 5.56
CA LEU A 131 -10.50 -15.28 6.26
C LEU A 131 -10.23 -14.81 7.69
N LEU A 132 -9.98 -13.51 7.89
CA LEU A 132 -9.66 -12.98 9.21
C LEU A 132 -10.88 -13.04 10.13
N ARG A 133 -12.09 -12.75 9.63
CA ARG A 133 -13.33 -12.92 10.40
C ARG A 133 -13.53 -14.37 10.83
N ASP A 134 -13.29 -15.32 9.93
CA ASP A 134 -13.43 -16.75 10.19
C ASP A 134 -12.41 -17.26 11.22
N ILE A 135 -11.12 -16.89 11.07
CA ILE A 135 -10.04 -17.30 11.98
C ILE A 135 -10.23 -16.71 13.39
N MET A 136 -10.67 -15.44 13.45
CA MET A 136 -10.89 -14.72 14.70
C MET A 136 -12.24 -15.02 15.33
N ASN A 137 -13.20 -15.55 14.57
CA ASN A 137 -14.61 -15.68 14.95
C ASN A 137 -15.21 -14.35 15.43
N ILE A 138 -14.90 -13.27 14.71
CA ILE A 138 -15.34 -11.89 15.02
C ILE A 138 -15.91 -11.26 13.74
N ASN A 139 -17.18 -10.86 13.76
CA ASN A 139 -17.84 -10.20 12.62
C ASN A 139 -17.60 -8.67 12.58
N ALA A 140 -16.35 -8.26 12.78
CA ALA A 140 -15.88 -6.90 12.57
C ALA A 140 -14.96 -6.89 11.34
N PRO A 141 -14.77 -5.75 10.66
CA PRO A 141 -13.82 -5.64 9.56
C PRO A 141 -12.45 -6.23 9.93
N PHE A 142 -11.96 -7.12 9.07
CA PHE A 142 -10.71 -7.87 9.19
C PHE A 142 -10.56 -8.61 10.52
N GLY A 143 -11.66 -9.14 11.06
CA GLY A 143 -11.66 -9.86 12.34
C GLY A 143 -11.26 -8.99 13.54
N GLY A 144 -11.47 -7.66 13.44
CA GLY A 144 -11.14 -6.70 14.50
C GLY A 144 -9.68 -6.29 14.56
N LYS A 145 -8.86 -6.69 13.57
CA LYS A 145 -7.43 -6.35 13.50
C LYS A 145 -7.22 -4.88 13.11
N ILE A 146 -6.02 -4.37 13.37
CA ILE A 146 -5.59 -3.07 12.82
C ILE A 146 -5.02 -3.32 11.43
N MET A 147 -5.66 -2.77 10.42
CA MET A 147 -5.18 -2.82 9.03
C MET A 147 -4.53 -1.49 8.67
N ILE A 148 -3.27 -1.53 8.27
CA ILE A 148 -2.52 -0.39 7.73
C ILE A 148 -2.16 -0.76 6.31
N LEU A 149 -2.98 -0.34 5.36
CA LEU A 149 -2.68 -0.50 3.94
C LEU A 149 -2.11 0.80 3.40
N GLY A 150 -1.43 0.74 2.27
CA GLY A 150 -1.19 1.92 1.49
C GLY A 150 -0.58 1.61 0.14
N GLY A 151 -0.22 2.68 -0.55
CA GLY A 151 0.19 2.63 -1.94
C GLY A 151 -0.07 3.99 -2.58
N ASP A 152 -0.16 3.98 -3.89
CA ASP A 152 -0.39 5.18 -4.68
C ASP A 152 -1.39 4.87 -5.79
N PHE A 153 -2.58 5.47 -5.71
CA PHE A 153 -3.63 5.26 -6.71
C PHE A 153 -3.29 5.86 -8.08
N ARG A 154 -2.25 6.70 -8.16
CA ARG A 154 -1.74 7.27 -9.40
C ARG A 154 -0.83 6.28 -10.15
N GLN A 155 -0.52 5.14 -9.53
CA GLN A 155 0.25 4.06 -10.15
C GLN A 155 -0.68 3.03 -10.83
N VAL A 156 -0.24 1.78 -10.90
CA VAL A 156 -0.88 0.73 -11.70
C VAL A 156 -2.16 0.24 -11.01
N LEU A 157 -3.26 0.24 -11.76
CA LEU A 157 -4.54 -0.38 -11.37
C LEU A 157 -4.41 -1.91 -11.24
N PRO A 158 -5.38 -2.60 -10.62
CA PRO A 158 -5.38 -4.05 -10.57
C PRO A 158 -5.23 -4.69 -11.96
N ILE A 159 -4.33 -5.65 -12.10
CA ILE A 159 -4.10 -6.34 -13.38
C ILE A 159 -5.16 -7.43 -13.55
N ILE A 160 -6.15 -7.18 -14.42
CA ILE A 160 -7.21 -8.15 -14.75
C ILE A 160 -7.13 -8.45 -16.25
N ARG A 161 -7.00 -9.74 -16.58
CA ARG A 161 -6.85 -10.18 -17.98
C ARG A 161 -8.13 -9.89 -18.75
N LEU A 162 -7.99 -9.29 -19.94
CA LEU A 162 -9.08 -8.98 -20.86
C LEU A 162 -10.17 -8.05 -20.27
N ALA A 163 -9.86 -7.34 -19.18
CA ALA A 163 -10.77 -6.40 -18.54
C ALA A 163 -10.89 -5.11 -19.35
N ASN A 164 -12.12 -4.59 -19.43
CA ASN A 164 -12.38 -3.24 -19.92
C ASN A 164 -12.22 -2.20 -18.78
N ARG A 165 -12.40 -0.91 -19.08
CA ARG A 165 -12.30 0.16 -18.08
C ARG A 165 -13.28 0.01 -16.92
N SER A 166 -14.53 -0.38 -17.18
CA SER A 166 -15.53 -0.58 -16.13
C SER A 166 -15.17 -1.73 -15.20
N ASP A 167 -14.61 -2.82 -15.72
CA ASP A 167 -14.17 -3.97 -14.93
C ASP A 167 -13.02 -3.56 -13.98
N LEU A 168 -12.06 -2.77 -14.47
CA LEU A 168 -10.96 -2.25 -13.65
C LEU A 168 -11.45 -1.32 -12.55
N VAL A 169 -12.39 -0.43 -12.85
CA VAL A 169 -13.00 0.46 -11.86
C VAL A 169 -13.77 -0.33 -10.82
N ALA A 170 -14.58 -1.31 -11.23
CA ALA A 170 -15.35 -2.16 -10.32
C ALA A 170 -14.44 -2.99 -9.39
N ALA A 171 -13.30 -3.45 -9.90
CA ALA A 171 -12.32 -4.18 -9.12
C ALA A 171 -11.37 -3.29 -8.30
N SER A 172 -11.41 -1.97 -8.45
CA SER A 172 -10.55 -1.07 -7.68
C SER A 172 -10.96 -1.04 -6.20
N LEU A 173 -9.98 -0.80 -5.32
CA LEU A 173 -10.23 -0.71 -3.89
C LEU A 173 -11.21 0.43 -3.55
N THR A 174 -11.09 1.57 -4.23
CA THR A 174 -11.91 2.78 -4.01
C THR A 174 -13.37 2.59 -4.37
N SER A 175 -13.70 1.67 -5.27
CA SER A 175 -15.07 1.34 -5.65
C SER A 175 -15.70 0.26 -4.77
N SER A 176 -14.94 -0.31 -3.83
CA SER A 176 -15.41 -1.39 -2.98
C SER A 176 -16.04 -0.89 -1.68
N ASP A 177 -16.98 -1.67 -1.14
CA ASP A 177 -17.61 -1.36 0.16
C ASP A 177 -16.59 -1.24 1.31
N PHE A 178 -15.44 -1.92 1.17
CA PHE A 178 -14.35 -1.85 2.14
C PHE A 178 -13.77 -0.46 2.29
N TRP A 179 -13.82 0.35 1.24
CA TRP A 179 -13.22 1.68 1.24
C TRP A 179 -13.80 2.55 2.36
N SER A 180 -15.09 2.37 2.68
CA SER A 180 -15.76 3.08 3.77
C SER A 180 -15.18 2.79 5.17
N TYR A 181 -14.47 1.67 5.35
CA TYR A 181 -13.81 1.35 6.61
C TYR A 181 -12.47 2.08 6.79
N PHE A 182 -11.83 2.50 5.68
CA PHE A 182 -10.48 3.04 5.73
C PHE A 182 -10.48 4.53 6.03
N LYS A 183 -9.79 4.91 7.11
CA LYS A 183 -9.37 6.29 7.31
C LYS A 183 -8.15 6.56 6.42
N VAL A 184 -8.34 7.38 5.39
CA VAL A 184 -7.28 7.77 4.47
C VAL A 184 -6.42 8.86 5.08
N MET A 185 -5.10 8.71 4.98
CA MET A 185 -4.09 9.66 5.44
C MET A 185 -3.12 9.93 4.30
N HIS A 186 -2.98 11.20 3.93
CA HIS A 186 -2.22 11.62 2.77
C HIS A 186 -0.83 12.11 3.17
N LEU A 187 0.21 11.60 2.52
CA LEU A 187 1.58 12.08 2.62
C LEU A 187 1.89 12.95 1.40
N HIS A 188 2.14 14.24 1.62
CA HIS A 188 2.34 15.20 0.53
C HIS A 188 3.81 15.53 0.29
N GLN A 189 4.62 15.47 1.34
CA GLN A 189 6.02 15.87 1.24
C GLN A 189 6.86 14.81 0.51
N ASN A 190 7.39 15.17 -0.66
CA ASN A 190 8.40 14.36 -1.34
C ASN A 190 9.72 14.41 -0.55
N MET A 191 10.28 13.23 -0.27
CA MET A 191 11.53 13.07 0.47
C MET A 191 12.65 12.45 -0.38
N ARG A 192 12.37 12.12 -1.65
CA ARG A 192 13.33 11.51 -2.57
C ARG A 192 14.10 12.56 -3.35
N THR A 193 13.47 13.67 -3.71
CA THR A 193 14.14 14.72 -4.49
C THR A 193 14.99 15.63 -3.62
N GLY A 194 16.22 15.89 -4.07
CA GLY A 194 17.21 16.70 -3.38
C GLY A 194 17.04 18.21 -3.57
N PRO A 195 17.86 19.03 -2.88
CA PRO A 195 17.90 20.48 -3.10
C PRO A 195 18.21 20.80 -4.57
N GLY A 196 17.33 21.57 -5.21
CA GLY A 196 17.46 21.95 -6.64
C GLY A 196 16.55 21.16 -7.59
N GLU A 197 15.96 20.03 -7.17
CA GLU A 197 15.07 19.21 -7.99
C GLU A 197 13.57 19.56 -7.82
N GLU A 198 13.25 20.63 -7.10
CA GLU A 198 11.88 21.02 -6.78
C GLU A 198 11.01 21.25 -8.02
N LYS A 199 11.59 21.80 -9.09
CA LYS A 199 10.87 22.00 -10.36
C LYS A 199 10.44 20.67 -10.98
N PHE A 200 11.35 19.68 -10.96
CA PHE A 200 11.07 18.35 -11.48
C PHE A 200 10.06 17.60 -10.60
N SER A 201 10.20 17.68 -9.26
CA SER A 201 9.23 17.11 -8.32
C SER A 201 7.82 17.68 -8.53
N LYS A 202 7.68 19.00 -8.68
CA LYS A 202 6.40 19.66 -8.97
C LYS A 202 5.83 19.23 -10.32
N TRP A 203 6.69 19.05 -11.33
CA TRP A 203 6.26 18.54 -12.64
C TRP A 203 5.76 17.10 -12.55
N LEU A 204 6.46 16.21 -11.83
CA LEU A 204 6.01 14.82 -11.60
C LEU A 204 4.65 14.77 -10.89
N ILE A 205 4.42 15.62 -9.88
CA ILE A 205 3.11 15.66 -9.21
C ILE A 205 1.99 16.05 -10.18
N LYS A 206 2.22 17.03 -11.06
CA LYS A 206 1.25 17.41 -12.09
C LYS A 206 1.01 16.28 -13.10
N LEU A 207 2.08 15.56 -13.46
CA LEU A 207 1.99 14.37 -14.31
C LEU A 207 1.10 13.30 -13.64
N ASP A 208 1.41 12.96 -12.39
CA ASP A 208 0.71 11.93 -11.62
C ASP A 208 -0.79 12.29 -11.43
N ASN A 209 -1.11 13.59 -11.33
CA ASN A 209 -2.50 14.06 -11.23
C ASN A 209 -3.23 14.17 -12.59
N GLY A 210 -2.54 13.90 -13.71
CA GLY A 210 -3.11 14.04 -15.05
C GLY A 210 -3.34 15.49 -15.49
N GLU A 211 -2.66 16.46 -14.87
CA GLU A 211 -2.83 17.90 -15.15
C GLU A 211 -2.01 18.37 -16.37
N LEU A 212 -1.15 17.50 -16.91
CA LEU A 212 -0.22 17.84 -18.01
C LEU A 212 -0.69 17.39 -19.39
N THR A 213 -1.85 16.75 -19.51
CA THR A 213 -2.38 16.30 -20.80
C THR A 213 -3.06 17.45 -21.53
N SER A 214 -2.60 17.75 -22.75
CA SER A 214 -3.05 18.92 -23.50
C SER A 214 -4.21 18.65 -24.47
N ASN A 215 -4.54 17.40 -24.81
CA ASN A 215 -5.52 17.07 -25.87
C ASN A 215 -6.30 15.75 -25.62
N GLU A 216 -7.16 15.35 -26.57
CA GLU A 216 -7.89 14.06 -26.59
C GLU A 216 -6.96 12.81 -26.52
N TYR A 217 -5.67 12.99 -26.83
CA TYR A 217 -4.63 12.00 -26.64
C TYR A 217 -3.85 12.29 -25.35
N VAL A 218 -3.54 11.25 -24.57
CA VAL A 218 -2.76 11.33 -23.31
C VAL A 218 -1.28 11.57 -23.64
N GLU A 219 -0.98 12.72 -24.22
CA GLU A 219 0.38 13.18 -24.53
C GLU A 219 0.86 14.13 -23.45
N VAL A 220 2.13 14.01 -23.08
CA VAL A 220 2.76 14.80 -22.03
C VAL A 220 4.06 15.37 -22.60
N GLU A 221 4.22 16.69 -22.50
CA GLU A 221 5.47 17.35 -22.84
C GLU A 221 6.52 17.15 -21.74
N LEU A 222 7.67 16.60 -22.12
CA LEU A 222 8.81 16.46 -21.22
C LEU A 222 9.48 17.83 -20.98
N PRO A 223 9.90 18.15 -19.74
CA PRO A 223 10.67 19.35 -19.47
C PRO A 223 11.95 19.35 -20.29
N SER A 224 12.35 20.52 -20.81
CA SER A 224 13.60 20.66 -21.56
C SER A 224 14.83 20.21 -20.77
N SER A 225 14.80 20.32 -19.43
CA SER A 225 15.85 19.82 -18.54
C SER A 225 15.99 18.29 -18.53
N CYS A 226 14.98 17.55 -19.01
CA CYS A 226 15.00 16.10 -19.12
C CYS A 226 15.41 15.61 -20.52
N MET A 227 15.57 16.53 -21.48
CA MET A 227 15.96 16.21 -22.85
C MET A 227 17.47 16.42 -23.03
N LEU A 228 18.14 15.40 -23.53
CA LEU A 228 19.54 15.48 -23.94
C LEU A 228 19.60 15.71 -25.44
N HIS A 229 20.45 16.65 -25.85
CA HIS A 229 20.66 16.99 -27.26
C HIS A 229 21.89 16.32 -27.88
N TYR A 230 22.49 15.38 -27.16
CA TYR A 230 23.69 14.65 -27.57
C TYR A 230 23.51 13.14 -27.31
N ASN A 231 24.38 12.31 -27.89
CA ASN A 231 24.32 10.87 -27.71
C ASN A 231 24.81 10.47 -26.31
N LEU A 232 23.89 9.95 -25.48
CA LEU A 232 24.18 9.49 -24.11
C LEU A 232 25.23 8.37 -24.10
N VAL A 233 25.25 7.51 -25.12
CA VAL A 233 26.19 6.39 -25.20
C VAL A 233 27.61 6.93 -25.40
N ASP A 234 27.79 7.89 -26.30
CA ASP A 234 29.09 8.50 -26.59
C ASP A 234 29.62 9.31 -25.39
N GLU A 235 28.72 9.95 -24.61
CA GLU A 235 29.11 10.70 -23.41
C GLU A 235 29.54 9.78 -22.26
N ILE A 236 28.79 8.70 -22.00
CA ILE A 236 29.05 7.82 -20.86
C ILE A 236 30.20 6.85 -21.14
N PHE A 237 30.24 6.28 -22.36
CA PHE A 237 31.15 5.19 -22.68
C PHE A 237 32.35 5.62 -23.53
N GLY A 238 32.34 6.84 -24.07
CA GLY A 238 33.29 7.25 -25.10
C GLY A 238 33.06 6.48 -26.41
N GLN A 239 33.66 6.95 -27.50
CA GLN A 239 33.68 6.20 -28.77
C GLN A 239 34.59 4.97 -28.69
#